data_AF-A0A4V1UUT9-F1
#
_entry.id   AF-A0A4V1UUT9-F1
#
_cell.length_a   1.000
_cell.length_b   1.000
_cell.length_c   1.000
_cell.angle_alpha   90.00
_cell.angle_beta   90.00
_cell.angle_gamma   90.00
#
_symmetry.space_group_name_H-M   'P 1'
#
loop_
_entity.id
_entity.type
_entity.pdbx_description
1 polymer ?
#
loop_
_entity_poly.entity_id
_entity_poly.type
_entity_poly.pdbx_seq_one_letter_code
_entity_poly.pdbx_strand_id
1 'polypeptide(L)'
;MPQSVISGAEARMKRAIEDLHSDLSTLRTGRATPALLDKVMVDYYGTPTPLKTMGQVSVPDARQLLITPYDAGVVGAIANSISRTDLGVTAVADGKTVRVSVPTLTTERRKEMVKMAGKKAEAHKIAVRNIRQDANKDLERMEKDGEISKDDLTRFKSDVQKITDKMIAEVDRIGKPKKAKLWRCRFSLRRIFLSFHNDRKAPSGSGVPFCRCAASLQRVGNWHGGDNFCILLA
;
A
#
# COMPACT_ATOMS: atom_id res chain seq x y z
N MET A 1 13.11 -15.72 32.44
CA MET A 1 13.11 -14.24 32.31
C MET A 1 11.92 -13.78 31.45
N PRO A 2 10.89 -13.15 32.02
CA PRO A 2 9.67 -12.78 31.29
C PRO A 2 9.89 -11.81 30.12
N GLN A 3 10.89 -10.93 30.23
CA GLN A 3 11.23 -9.97 29.19
C GLN A 3 11.63 -10.62 27.86
N SER A 4 12.21 -11.83 27.88
CA SER A 4 12.61 -12.54 26.66
C SER A 4 11.41 -13.11 25.90
N VAL A 5 10.31 -13.42 26.60
CA VAL A 5 9.07 -13.88 25.97
C VAL A 5 8.43 -12.75 25.17
N ILE A 6 8.43 -11.53 25.73
CA ILE A 6 7.86 -10.34 25.08
C ILE A 6 8.67 -9.96 23.84
N SER A 7 10.01 -9.89 23.97
CA SER A 7 10.87 -9.57 22.82
C SER A 7 10.80 -10.65 21.73
N GLY A 8 10.72 -11.92 22.12
CA GLY A 8 10.50 -13.05 21.20
C GLY A 8 9.15 -12.95 20.46
N ALA A 9 8.08 -12.60 21.17
CA ALA A 9 6.76 -12.38 20.58
C ALA A 9 6.78 -11.20 19.60
N GLU A 10 7.40 -10.08 19.96
CA GLU A 10 7.54 -8.91 19.08
C GLU A 10 8.31 -9.26 17.80
N ALA A 11 9.43 -10.00 17.91
CA ALA A 11 10.20 -10.43 16.75
C ALA A 11 9.39 -11.33 15.79
N ARG A 12 8.58 -12.25 16.34
CA ARG A 12 7.69 -13.10 15.55
C ARG A 12 6.58 -12.29 14.87
N MET A 13 6.00 -11.31 15.56
CA MET A 13 4.99 -10.42 14.97
C MET A 13 5.56 -9.55 13.84
N LYS A 14 6.80 -9.05 13.98
CA LYS A 14 7.50 -8.31 12.92
C LYS A 14 7.73 -9.16 11.67
N ARG A 15 8.16 -10.42 11.83
CA ARG A 15 8.29 -11.36 10.72
C ARG A 15 6.96 -11.57 9.98
N ALA A 16 5.84 -11.70 10.71
CA ALA A 16 4.53 -11.81 10.08
C ALA A 16 4.17 -10.58 9.22
N ILE A 17 4.63 -9.38 9.60
CA ILE A 17 4.45 -8.15 8.79
C ILE A 17 5.34 -8.18 7.54
N GLU A 18 6.58 -8.63 7.65
CA GLU A 18 7.49 -8.81 6.50
C GLU A 18 6.93 -9.82 5.49
N ASP A 19 6.39 -10.93 6.00
CA ASP A 19 5.73 -11.95 5.19
C ASP A 19 4.50 -11.38 4.48
N LEU A 20 3.68 -10.59 5.17
CA LEU A 20 2.55 -9.87 4.57
C LEU A 20 3.02 -8.94 3.43
N HIS A 21 4.14 -8.24 3.59
CA HIS A 21 4.69 -7.39 2.54
C HIS A 21 5.10 -8.19 1.29
N SER A 22 5.77 -9.33 1.48
CA SER A 22 6.14 -10.24 0.38
C SER A 22 4.91 -10.80 -0.33
N ASP A 23 3.93 -11.23 0.46
CA ASP A 23 2.67 -11.79 0.00
C ASP A 23 1.85 -10.81 -0.85
N LEU A 24 1.77 -9.55 -0.39
CA LEU A 24 1.08 -8.49 -1.09
C LEU A 24 1.87 -8.00 -2.31
N SER A 25 3.19 -8.07 -2.30
CA SER A 25 4.03 -7.71 -3.45
C SER A 25 3.81 -8.66 -4.64
N THR A 26 3.57 -9.94 -4.35
CA THR A 26 3.24 -10.96 -5.35
C THR A 26 1.90 -10.71 -6.05
N LEU A 27 0.97 -10.00 -5.42
CA LEU A 27 -0.32 -9.67 -6.03
C LEU A 27 -0.18 -8.55 -7.09
N ARG A 28 -0.45 -8.91 -8.36
CA ARG A 28 -0.46 -7.99 -9.50
C ARG A 28 -1.54 -6.93 -9.34
N THR A 29 -1.18 -5.66 -9.56
CA THR A 29 -2.11 -4.51 -9.40
C THR A 29 -2.57 -3.90 -10.73
N GLY A 30 -2.16 -4.51 -11.86
CA GLY A 30 -2.42 -3.98 -13.20
C GLY A 30 -1.81 -2.60 -13.44
N ARG A 31 -0.75 -2.27 -12.69
CA ARG A 31 0.09 -1.09 -12.89
C ARG A 31 1.51 -1.55 -13.17
N ALA A 32 2.13 -0.84 -14.10
CA ALA A 32 3.55 -0.93 -14.37
C ALA A 32 4.31 -0.47 -13.11
N THR A 33 5.03 -1.40 -12.48
CA THR A 33 5.99 -1.11 -11.41
C THR A 33 7.31 -1.78 -11.77
N PRO A 34 8.46 -1.15 -11.51
CA PRO A 34 9.78 -1.74 -11.81
C PRO A 34 9.96 -3.12 -11.17
N ALA A 35 9.38 -3.34 -9.99
CA ALA A 35 9.39 -4.62 -9.28
C ALA A 35 8.76 -5.81 -10.04
N LEU A 36 8.01 -5.54 -11.13
CA LEU A 36 7.48 -6.62 -11.97
C LEU A 36 8.60 -7.34 -12.73
N LEU A 37 9.71 -6.65 -13.00
CA LEU A 37 10.81 -7.11 -13.83
C LEU A 37 11.96 -7.72 -13.01
N ASP A 38 11.88 -7.74 -11.67
CA ASP A 38 12.95 -8.24 -10.80
C ASP A 38 13.23 -9.74 -10.95
N LYS A 39 12.24 -10.52 -11.44
CA LYS A 39 12.36 -11.97 -11.67
C LYS A 39 12.86 -12.33 -13.07
N VAL A 40 13.06 -11.34 -13.95
CA VAL A 40 13.46 -11.59 -15.34
C VAL A 40 14.98 -11.72 -15.40
N MET A 41 15.43 -12.91 -15.82
CA MET A 41 16.83 -13.19 -16.13
C MET A 41 17.02 -13.07 -17.64
N VAL A 42 18.09 -12.41 -18.04
CA VAL A 42 18.47 -12.22 -19.44
C VAL A 42 19.82 -12.88 -19.65
N ASP A 43 19.93 -13.70 -20.69
CA ASP A 43 21.19 -14.33 -21.05
C ASP A 43 22.12 -13.30 -21.68
N TYR A 44 23.18 -12.96 -20.96
CA TYR A 44 24.26 -12.11 -21.44
C TYR A 44 25.52 -12.96 -21.57
N TYR A 45 25.98 -13.15 -22.81
CA TYR A 45 27.15 -13.98 -23.14
C TYR A 45 27.15 -15.37 -22.44
N GLY A 46 25.98 -16.02 -22.39
CA GLY A 46 25.84 -17.37 -21.79
C GLY A 46 25.68 -17.41 -20.27
N THR A 47 25.66 -16.25 -19.61
CA THR A 47 25.36 -16.15 -18.17
C THR A 47 24.00 -15.48 -17.92
N PRO A 48 23.09 -16.10 -17.15
CA PRO A 48 21.80 -15.50 -16.82
C PRO A 48 22.00 -14.37 -15.81
N THR A 49 21.79 -13.14 -16.26
CA THR A 49 21.98 -11.93 -15.45
C THR A 49 20.63 -11.25 -15.21
N PRO A 50 20.35 -10.73 -14.00
CA PRO A 50 19.10 -10.03 -13.73
C PRO A 50 18.98 -8.74 -14.55
N LEU A 51 17.78 -8.48 -15.08
CA LEU A 51 17.53 -7.29 -15.91
C LEU A 51 17.85 -5.95 -15.21
N LYS A 52 17.73 -5.90 -13.89
CA LYS A 52 17.97 -4.70 -13.08
C LYS A 52 19.41 -4.17 -13.16
N THR A 53 20.40 -5.04 -13.39
CA THR A 53 21.80 -4.63 -13.53
C THR A 53 22.16 -4.22 -14.96
N MET A 54 21.34 -4.61 -15.94
CA MET A 54 21.62 -4.42 -17.37
C MET A 54 21.01 -3.15 -17.94
N GLY A 55 20.14 -2.48 -17.20
CA GLY A 55 19.49 -1.26 -17.68
C GLY A 55 18.72 -0.48 -16.64
N GLN A 56 18.45 0.77 -16.98
CA GLN A 56 17.60 1.65 -16.20
C GLN A 56 16.13 1.42 -16.53
N VAL A 57 15.32 1.13 -15.50
CA VAL A 57 13.87 0.99 -15.64
C VAL A 57 13.19 2.30 -15.24
N SER A 58 12.44 2.88 -16.17
CA SER A 58 11.65 4.09 -15.95
C SER A 58 10.15 3.82 -16.20
N VAL A 59 9.29 4.59 -15.54
CA VAL A 59 7.83 4.45 -15.65
C VAL A 59 7.26 5.74 -16.26
N PRO A 60 7.25 5.86 -17.60
CA PRO A 60 6.71 7.05 -18.27
C PRO A 60 5.17 7.14 -18.16
N ASP A 61 4.48 6.00 -18.12
CA ASP A 61 3.03 5.91 -17.91
C ASP A 61 2.68 4.76 -16.97
N ALA A 62 1.53 4.84 -16.30
CA ALA A 62 1.08 3.84 -15.33
C ALA A 62 0.86 2.44 -15.93
N ARG A 63 0.82 2.31 -17.27
CA ARG A 63 0.61 1.06 -18.01
C ARG A 63 1.83 0.61 -18.83
N GLN A 64 2.87 1.43 -18.89
CA GLN A 64 4.02 1.18 -19.74
C GLN A 64 5.31 1.34 -18.95
N LEU A 65 6.23 0.37 -19.08
CA LEU A 65 7.60 0.49 -18.60
C LEU A 65 8.52 0.78 -19.78
N LEU A 66 9.48 1.67 -19.56
CA LEU A 66 10.55 1.94 -20.50
C LEU A 66 11.85 1.44 -19.88
N ILE A 67 12.49 0.49 -20.54
CA ILE A 67 13.77 -0.06 -20.15
C ILE A 67 14.81 0.51 -21.10
N THR A 68 15.80 1.20 -20.54
CA THR A 68 16.96 1.70 -21.27
C THR A 68 18.15 0.83 -20.89
N PRO A 69 18.52 -0.18 -21.71
CA PRO A 69 19.70 -0.98 -21.47
C PRO A 69 20.97 -0.15 -21.67
N TYR A 70 22.03 -0.49 -20.93
CA TYR A 70 23.33 0.16 -21.09
C TYR A 70 24.02 -0.22 -22.41
N ASP A 71 23.70 -1.41 -22.94
CA ASP A 71 24.20 -1.91 -24.21
C ASP A 71 23.03 -2.06 -25.20
N ALA A 72 23.19 -1.54 -26.42
CA ALA A 72 22.19 -1.66 -27.47
C ALA A 72 22.13 -3.05 -28.10
N GLY A 73 23.22 -3.84 -28.02
CA GLY A 73 23.29 -5.19 -28.59
C GLY A 73 22.38 -6.20 -27.88
N VAL A 74 22.00 -5.94 -26.62
CA VAL A 74 21.18 -6.84 -25.79
C VAL A 74 19.68 -6.56 -25.87
N VAL A 75 19.26 -5.54 -26.60
CA VAL A 75 17.85 -5.11 -26.68
C VAL A 75 16.94 -6.26 -27.15
N GLY A 76 17.38 -7.03 -28.15
CA GLY A 76 16.64 -8.19 -28.66
C GLY A 76 16.56 -9.34 -27.65
N ALA A 77 17.65 -9.61 -26.93
CA ALA A 77 17.68 -10.63 -25.88
C ALA A 77 16.72 -10.27 -24.73
N ILE A 78 16.72 -9.00 -24.31
CA ILE A 78 15.83 -8.48 -23.27
C ILE A 78 14.36 -8.63 -23.67
N ALA A 79 13.98 -8.20 -24.89
CA ALA A 79 12.60 -8.30 -25.36
C ALA A 79 12.11 -9.76 -25.42
N ASN A 80 12.99 -10.67 -25.84
CA ASN A 80 12.70 -12.11 -25.89
C ASN A 80 12.57 -12.70 -24.48
N SER A 81 13.47 -12.40 -23.55
CA SER A 81 13.41 -12.89 -22.17
C SER A 81 12.16 -12.41 -21.45
N ILE A 82 11.75 -11.15 -21.65
CA ILE A 82 10.52 -10.61 -21.04
C ILE A 82 9.29 -11.32 -21.58
N SER A 83 9.23 -11.58 -22.89
CA SER A 83 8.10 -12.26 -23.54
C SER A 83 8.04 -13.74 -23.20
N ARG A 84 9.20 -14.39 -22.98
CA ARG A 84 9.30 -15.80 -22.54
C ARG A 84 8.93 -15.99 -21.06
N THR A 85 9.11 -14.96 -20.24
CA THR A 85 8.72 -15.04 -18.83
C THR A 85 7.20 -14.95 -18.73
N ASP A 86 6.54 -15.81 -17.94
CA ASP A 86 5.07 -15.91 -17.73
C ASP A 86 4.44 -14.68 -17.01
N LEU A 87 4.94 -13.48 -17.30
CA LEU A 87 4.43 -12.21 -16.80
C LEU A 87 3.21 -11.74 -17.58
N GLY A 88 2.92 -12.31 -18.76
CA GLY A 88 1.79 -11.92 -19.61
C GLY A 88 1.89 -10.47 -20.08
N VAL A 89 3.11 -9.97 -20.23
CA VAL A 89 3.42 -8.61 -20.70
C VAL A 89 4.03 -8.70 -22.08
N THR A 90 3.75 -7.70 -22.92
CA THR A 90 4.32 -7.61 -24.26
C THR A 90 5.44 -6.58 -24.26
N ALA A 91 6.62 -6.97 -24.76
CA ALA A 91 7.76 -6.09 -24.93
C ALA A 91 7.93 -5.73 -26.42
N VAL A 92 8.12 -4.43 -26.70
CA VAL A 92 8.38 -3.89 -28.03
C VAL A 92 9.73 -3.19 -27.99
N ALA A 93 10.60 -3.46 -28.97
CA ALA A 93 11.91 -2.82 -29.07
C ALA A 93 11.84 -1.59 -29.99
N ASP A 94 12.20 -0.42 -29.47
CA ASP A 94 12.38 0.84 -30.20
C ASP A 94 13.88 1.15 -30.33
N GLY A 95 14.60 0.26 -31.03
CA GLY A 95 16.04 0.41 -31.32
C GLY A 95 16.94 0.41 -30.08
N LYS A 96 16.99 1.51 -29.34
CA LYS A 96 17.80 1.70 -28.12
C LYS A 96 17.02 1.48 -26.81
N THR A 97 15.69 1.42 -26.86
CA THR A 97 14.84 1.24 -25.66
C THR A 97 13.83 0.14 -25.83
N VAL A 98 13.43 -0.52 -24.75
CA VAL A 98 12.36 -1.54 -24.75
C VAL A 98 11.13 -1.00 -24.02
N ARG A 99 9.98 -0.99 -24.69
CA ARG A 99 8.68 -0.63 -24.12
C ARG A 99 7.93 -1.88 -23.72
N VAL A 100 7.55 -1.99 -22.45
CA VAL A 100 6.74 -3.10 -21.94
C VAL A 100 5.35 -2.61 -21.62
N SER A 101 4.34 -3.17 -22.29
CA SER A 101 2.94 -2.84 -22.07
C SER A 101 2.29 -3.85 -21.12
N VAL A 102 1.64 -3.34 -20.07
CA VAL A 102 0.89 -4.16 -19.11
C VAL A 102 -0.58 -4.21 -19.51
N PRO A 103 -1.17 -5.39 -19.76
CA PRO A 103 -2.57 -5.50 -20.14
C PRO A 103 -3.50 -5.07 -19.00
N THR A 104 -4.69 -4.60 -19.37
CA THR A 104 -5.70 -4.20 -18.38
C THR A 104 -6.37 -5.42 -17.76
N LEU A 105 -6.49 -5.40 -16.44
CA LEU A 105 -7.26 -6.40 -15.69
C LEU A 105 -8.77 -6.20 -15.92
N THR A 106 -9.48 -7.27 -16.24
CA THR A 106 -10.94 -7.29 -16.31
C THR A 106 -11.56 -7.05 -14.92
N THR A 107 -12.82 -6.62 -14.90
CA THR A 107 -13.54 -6.29 -13.67
C THR A 107 -13.70 -7.50 -12.75
N GLU A 108 -13.91 -8.69 -13.32
CA GLU A 108 -14.06 -9.94 -12.57
C GLU A 108 -12.76 -10.33 -11.88
N ARG A 109 -11.65 -10.34 -12.61
CA ARG A 109 -10.31 -10.60 -12.06
C ARG A 109 -9.93 -9.62 -10.96
N ARG A 110 -10.33 -8.35 -11.08
CA ARG A 110 -10.10 -7.33 -10.05
C ARG A 110 -10.83 -7.67 -8.74
N LYS A 111 -12.08 -8.15 -8.81
CA LYS A 111 -12.86 -8.57 -7.63
C LYS A 111 -12.21 -9.79 -6.96
N GLU A 112 -11.74 -10.77 -7.73
CA GLU A 112 -11.00 -11.92 -7.21
C GLU A 112 -9.73 -11.50 -6.47
N MET A 113 -8.94 -10.59 -7.04
CA MET A 113 -7.72 -10.10 -6.40
C MET A 113 -7.97 -9.32 -5.12
N VAL A 114 -9.05 -8.54 -5.03
CA VAL A 114 -9.43 -7.87 -3.79
C VAL A 114 -9.81 -8.89 -2.72
N LYS A 115 -10.56 -9.95 -3.08
CA LYS A 115 -10.89 -11.04 -2.15
C LYS A 115 -9.63 -11.76 -1.68
N MET A 116 -8.69 -12.07 -2.58
CA MET A 116 -7.41 -12.70 -2.22
C MET A 116 -6.57 -11.82 -1.30
N ALA A 117 -6.44 -10.52 -1.59
CA ALA A 117 -5.74 -9.58 -0.72
C ALA A 117 -6.40 -9.48 0.67
N GLY A 118 -7.74 -9.54 0.72
CA GLY A 118 -8.49 -9.62 1.98
C GLY A 118 -8.17 -10.88 2.78
N LYS A 119 -8.23 -12.05 2.13
CA LYS A 119 -7.91 -13.34 2.76
C LYS A 119 -6.49 -13.35 3.34
N LYS A 120 -5.50 -12.86 2.59
CA LYS A 120 -4.11 -12.78 3.06
C LYS A 120 -3.97 -11.87 4.28
N ALA A 121 -4.56 -10.67 4.25
CA ALA A 121 -4.51 -9.75 5.39
C ALA A 121 -5.15 -10.35 6.65
N GLU A 122 -6.28 -11.05 6.53
CA GLU A 122 -6.93 -11.68 7.67
C GLU A 122 -6.14 -12.90 8.20
N ALA A 123 -5.52 -13.69 7.32
CA ALA A 123 -4.63 -14.79 7.74
C ALA A 123 -3.48 -14.27 8.62
N HIS A 124 -2.85 -13.16 8.22
CA HIS A 124 -1.77 -12.52 9.00
C HIS A 124 -2.26 -11.93 10.32
N LYS A 125 -3.47 -11.38 10.38
CA LYS A 125 -4.08 -10.97 11.68
C LYS A 125 -4.34 -12.16 12.60
N ILE A 126 -4.79 -13.29 12.06
CA ILE A 126 -4.97 -14.53 12.84
C ILE A 126 -3.63 -15.00 13.38
N ALA A 127 -2.56 -14.99 12.56
CA ALA A 127 -1.21 -15.35 13.00
C ALA A 127 -0.73 -14.48 14.16
N VAL A 128 -0.93 -13.15 14.10
CA VAL A 128 -0.59 -12.23 15.20
C VAL A 128 -1.39 -12.56 16.47
N ARG A 129 -2.67 -12.90 16.36
CA ARG A 129 -3.50 -13.32 17.51
C ARG A 129 -3.03 -14.64 18.12
N ASN A 130 -2.57 -15.58 17.30
CA ASN A 130 -2.02 -16.85 17.78
C ASN A 130 -0.71 -16.63 18.53
N ILE A 131 0.20 -15.80 18.01
CA ILE A 131 1.45 -15.43 18.70
C ILE A 131 1.15 -14.80 20.07
N ARG A 132 0.13 -13.93 20.16
CA ARG A 132 -0.34 -13.37 21.44
C ARG A 132 -0.82 -14.46 22.40
N GLN A 133 -1.61 -15.42 21.91
CA GLN A 133 -2.12 -16.52 22.73
C GLN A 133 -0.98 -17.39 23.27
N ASP A 134 0.02 -17.67 22.44
CA ASP A 134 1.19 -18.47 22.85
C ASP A 134 2.03 -17.71 23.89
N ALA A 135 2.27 -16.41 23.69
CA ALA A 135 2.95 -15.57 24.67
C ALA A 135 2.20 -15.54 26.02
N ASN A 136 0.86 -15.45 25.99
CA ASN A 136 0.05 -15.50 27.21
C ASN A 136 0.13 -16.86 27.93
N LYS A 137 0.11 -17.97 27.17
CA LYS A 137 0.28 -19.32 27.74
C LYS A 137 1.66 -19.49 28.36
N ASP A 138 2.70 -18.97 27.72
CA ASP A 138 4.07 -19.02 28.24
C ASP A 138 4.19 -18.21 29.55
N LEU A 139 3.58 -17.03 29.62
CA LEU A 139 3.54 -16.22 30.85
C LEU A 139 2.76 -16.90 31.98
N GLU A 140 1.63 -17.56 31.67
CA GLU A 140 0.85 -18.34 32.65
C GLU A 140 1.59 -19.60 33.13
N ARG A 141 2.41 -20.23 32.28
CA ARG A 141 3.28 -21.33 32.69
C ARG A 141 4.34 -20.84 33.68
N MET A 142 4.98 -19.71 33.39
CA MET A 142 5.99 -19.11 34.27
C MET A 142 5.42 -18.67 35.63
N GLU A 143 4.15 -18.27 35.72
CA GLU A 143 3.47 -18.02 37.01
C GLU A 143 3.36 -19.32 37.83
N LYS A 144 2.96 -20.43 37.20
CA LYS A 144 2.82 -21.73 37.87
C LYS A 144 4.16 -22.29 38.34
N ASP A 145 5.21 -22.04 37.56
CA ASP A 145 6.59 -22.44 37.90
C ASP A 145 7.21 -21.52 38.98
N GLY A 146 6.51 -20.45 39.39
CA GLY A 146 6.93 -19.54 40.45
C GLY A 146 7.97 -18.50 40.02
N GLU A 147 8.26 -18.38 38.71
CA GLU A 147 9.21 -17.40 38.18
C GLU A 147 8.67 -15.95 38.21
N ILE A 148 7.34 -15.77 38.32
CA ILE A 148 6.66 -14.47 38.17
C ILE A 148 5.54 -14.31 39.21
N SER A 149 5.40 -13.11 39.78
CA SER A 149 4.27 -12.74 40.65
C SER A 149 2.99 -12.46 39.84
N LYS A 150 1.82 -12.59 40.47
CA LYS A 150 0.51 -12.23 39.85
C LYS A 150 0.43 -10.78 39.40
N ASP A 151 1.08 -9.85 40.11
CA ASP A 151 1.09 -8.43 39.74
C ASP A 151 1.85 -8.23 38.42
N ASP A 152 3.03 -8.86 38.30
CA ASP A 152 3.85 -8.80 37.10
C ASP A 152 3.19 -9.47 35.90
N LEU A 153 2.48 -10.59 36.10
CA LEU A 153 1.71 -11.25 35.04
C LEU A 153 0.70 -10.29 34.39
N THR A 154 0.00 -9.50 35.21
CA THR A 154 -1.00 -8.54 34.73
C THR A 154 -0.34 -7.41 33.93
N ARG A 155 0.83 -6.93 34.38
CA ARG A 155 1.63 -5.92 33.66
C ARG A 155 2.10 -6.45 32.30
N PHE A 156 2.70 -7.64 32.26
CA PHE A 156 3.19 -8.25 31.02
C PHE A 156 2.07 -8.53 30.03
N LYS A 157 0.89 -8.98 30.49
CA LYS A 157 -0.30 -9.14 29.64
C LYS A 157 -0.75 -7.80 29.01
N SER A 158 -0.70 -6.71 29.78
CA SER A 158 -1.00 -5.37 29.26
C SER A 158 -0.01 -4.95 28.16
N ASP A 159 1.28 -5.21 28.37
CA ASP A 159 2.31 -4.82 27.40
C ASP A 159 2.25 -5.64 26.12
N VAL A 160 2.01 -6.96 26.22
CA VAL A 160 1.75 -7.83 25.06
C VAL A 160 0.53 -7.34 24.27
N GLN A 161 -0.53 -6.89 24.95
CA GLN A 161 -1.72 -6.35 24.29
C GLN A 161 -1.40 -5.05 23.53
N LYS A 162 -0.67 -4.10 24.14
CA LYS A 162 -0.24 -2.86 23.49
C LYS A 162 0.59 -3.12 22.23
N ILE A 163 1.51 -4.09 22.28
CA ILE A 163 2.32 -4.48 21.11
C ILE A 163 1.42 -5.08 20.03
N THR A 164 0.51 -5.97 20.41
CA THR A 164 -0.42 -6.62 19.46
C THR A 164 -1.28 -5.59 18.73
N ASP A 165 -1.83 -4.60 19.44
CA ASP A 165 -2.70 -3.57 18.84
C ASP A 165 -1.92 -2.69 17.85
N LYS A 166 -0.66 -2.36 18.15
CA LYS A 166 0.23 -1.66 17.21
C LYS A 166 0.48 -2.48 15.94
N MET A 167 0.72 -3.79 16.07
CA MET A 167 0.98 -4.67 14.92
C MET A 167 -0.27 -4.88 14.07
N ILE A 168 -1.46 -4.99 14.67
CA ILE A 168 -2.73 -5.07 13.94
C ILE A 168 -2.98 -3.77 13.16
N ALA A 169 -2.74 -2.61 13.79
CA ALA A 169 -2.86 -1.31 13.12
C ALA A 169 -1.90 -1.21 11.92
N GLU A 170 -0.68 -1.73 12.04
CA GLU A 170 0.30 -1.76 10.95
C GLU A 170 -0.16 -2.66 9.79
N VAL A 171 -0.69 -3.85 10.08
CA VAL A 171 -1.29 -4.74 9.07
C VAL A 171 -2.41 -4.04 8.31
N ASP A 172 -3.28 -3.29 9.00
CA ASP A 172 -4.32 -2.51 8.35
C ASP A 172 -3.77 -1.32 7.54
N ARG A 173 -2.70 -0.68 8.02
CA ARG A 173 -1.99 0.40 7.30
C ARG A 173 -1.43 -0.09 5.97
N ILE A 174 -0.93 -1.32 5.90
CA ILE A 174 -0.39 -1.94 4.68
C ILE A 174 -1.51 -2.49 3.79
N GLY A 175 -2.54 -3.11 4.37
CA GLY A 175 -3.62 -3.76 3.64
C GLY A 175 -4.57 -2.79 2.91
N LYS A 176 -4.94 -1.68 3.56
CA LYS A 176 -5.86 -0.65 2.99
C LYS A 176 -5.37 -0.05 1.66
N PRO A 177 -4.13 0.46 1.52
CA PRO A 177 -3.67 1.09 0.28
C PRO A 177 -3.60 0.07 -0.88
N LYS A 178 -3.24 -1.19 -0.61
CA LYS A 178 -3.21 -2.23 -1.64
C LYS A 178 -4.63 -2.54 -2.16
N LYS A 179 -5.61 -2.68 -1.27
CA LYS A 179 -7.03 -2.86 -1.64
C LYS A 179 -7.54 -1.67 -2.45
N ALA A 180 -7.23 -0.44 -2.02
CA ALA A 180 -7.60 0.78 -2.73
C ALA A 180 -6.94 0.84 -4.13
N LYS A 181 -5.67 0.46 -4.26
CA LYS A 181 -4.95 0.39 -5.54
C LYS A 181 -5.60 -0.62 -6.50
N LEU A 182 -6.03 -1.76 -5.98
CA LEU A 182 -6.76 -2.78 -6.74
C LEU A 182 -8.16 -2.31 -7.13
N TRP A 183 -8.86 -1.53 -6.31
CA TRP A 183 -10.24 -1.14 -6.60
C TRP A 183 -10.39 0.21 -7.29
N ARG A 184 -9.33 1.02 -7.41
CA ARG A 184 -9.36 2.32 -8.10
C ARG A 184 -9.59 2.12 -9.61
N CYS A 185 -10.83 1.81 -9.94
CA CYS A 185 -11.43 2.03 -11.24
C CYS A 185 -11.52 3.55 -11.37
N ARG A 186 -10.99 4.09 -12.46
CA ARG A 186 -11.22 5.48 -12.84
C ARG A 186 -12.67 5.59 -13.29
N PHE A 187 -13.62 5.44 -12.37
CA PHE A 187 -14.93 6.00 -12.58
C PHE A 187 -14.74 7.50 -12.44
N SER A 188 -14.86 8.19 -13.57
CA SER A 188 -14.84 9.64 -13.71
C SER A 188 -15.34 10.35 -12.44
N LEU A 189 -14.41 10.86 -11.63
CA LEU A 189 -14.69 11.85 -10.58
C LEU A 189 -14.95 13.23 -11.21
N ARG A 190 -15.61 13.26 -12.39
CA ARG A 190 -16.10 14.48 -13.03
C ARG A 190 -17.63 14.59 -13.00
N ARG A 191 -18.34 13.73 -12.25
CA ARG A 191 -19.81 13.75 -12.18
C ARG A 191 -20.43 13.83 -10.77
N ILE A 192 -19.64 14.01 -9.71
CA ILE A 192 -20.17 14.13 -8.33
C ILE A 192 -19.82 15.48 -7.67
N PHE A 193 -18.96 16.32 -8.26
CA PHE A 193 -18.64 17.63 -7.70
C PHE A 193 -19.63 18.75 -8.09
N LEU A 194 -20.64 18.47 -8.93
CA LEU A 194 -21.61 19.48 -9.37
C LEU A 194 -23.04 19.30 -8.82
N SER A 195 -23.25 18.40 -7.85
CA SER A 195 -24.59 18.19 -7.26
C SER A 195 -24.61 18.14 -5.73
N PHE A 196 -23.54 18.57 -5.07
CA PHE A 196 -23.41 18.50 -3.61
C PHE A 196 -23.00 19.84 -2.97
N HIS A 197 -23.38 20.94 -3.60
CA HIS A 197 -23.32 22.27 -3.01
C HIS A 197 -24.65 23.03 -3.15
N ASN A 198 -25.75 22.35 -2.83
CA ASN A 198 -26.90 23.07 -2.29
C ASN A 198 -27.77 22.17 -1.41
N ASP A 199 -28.41 22.78 -0.43
CA ASP A 199 -29.46 22.24 0.45
C ASP A 199 -29.04 21.47 1.71
N ARG A 200 -28.56 22.22 2.71
CA ARG A 200 -29.05 22.07 4.09
C ARG A 200 -30.11 23.13 4.40
N LYS A 201 -31.37 22.72 4.22
CA LYS A 201 -32.60 22.97 5.01
C LYS A 201 -32.87 24.36 5.62
N ALA A 202 -34.07 24.90 5.34
CA ALA A 202 -35.12 25.13 6.35
C ALA A 202 -36.48 25.50 5.68
N PRO A 203 -37.64 25.28 6.34
CA PRO A 203 -38.96 25.37 5.73
C PRO A 203 -39.66 26.74 5.89
N SER A 204 -40.75 26.86 5.11
CA SER A 204 -41.94 27.73 5.23
C SER A 204 -41.92 29.13 4.57
N GLY A 205 -42.94 29.37 3.74
CA GLY A 205 -43.49 30.72 3.49
C GLY A 205 -43.03 31.43 2.21
N SER A 206 -43.76 31.21 1.12
CA SER A 206 -44.08 32.12 0.00
C SER A 206 -43.12 33.27 -0.39
N GLY A 207 -42.71 33.26 -1.66
CA GLY A 207 -42.67 34.48 -2.48
C GLY A 207 -41.29 34.96 -2.96
N VAL A 208 -40.80 34.33 -4.05
CA VAL A 208 -40.06 34.89 -5.23
C VAL A 208 -38.99 36.01 -5.08
N PRO A 209 -38.02 36.09 -6.01
CA PRO A 209 -36.60 36.09 -5.67
C PRO A 209 -35.89 37.40 -6.03
N PHE A 210 -34.85 37.82 -5.30
CA PHE A 210 -33.82 38.69 -5.87
C PHE A 210 -32.50 38.56 -5.10
N CYS A 211 -31.45 38.14 -5.81
CA CYS A 211 -30.07 38.18 -5.33
C CYS A 211 -29.63 39.63 -5.13
N ARG A 212 -29.07 39.95 -3.96
CA ARG A 212 -28.07 41.00 -3.82
C ARG A 212 -27.05 40.65 -2.75
N CYS A 213 -25.81 40.63 -3.18
CA CYS A 213 -24.60 40.58 -2.38
C CYS A 213 -24.50 41.88 -1.56
N ALA A 214 -24.34 41.82 -0.24
CA ALA A 214 -23.79 42.93 0.55
C ALA A 214 -23.23 42.44 1.90
N ALA A 215 -21.99 42.85 2.12
CA ALA A 215 -21.19 42.81 3.33
C ALA A 215 -21.96 43.07 4.65
N SER A 216 -21.58 42.35 5.71
CA SER A 216 -21.34 43.00 7.00
C SER A 216 -20.26 42.24 7.78
N LEU A 217 -19.10 42.89 7.86
CA LEU A 217 -18.10 42.66 8.88
C LEU A 217 -18.74 42.89 10.27
N GLN A 218 -18.47 41.98 11.21
CA GLN A 218 -18.07 42.42 12.54
C GLN A 218 -17.05 41.45 13.14
N ARG A 219 -15.97 42.05 13.63
CA ARG A 219 -14.64 41.53 13.95
C ARG A 219 -14.47 41.65 15.47
N VAL A 220 -14.13 40.56 16.16
CA VAL A 220 -13.29 40.51 17.39
C VAL A 220 -12.88 39.03 17.54
N GLY A 221 -11.63 38.58 17.71
CA GLY A 221 -10.32 39.18 17.84
C GLY A 221 -9.30 38.05 18.13
N ASN A 222 -8.01 38.37 17.93
CA ASN A 222 -6.82 37.72 18.51
C ASN A 222 -6.23 36.46 17.86
N TRP A 223 -5.38 36.65 16.84
CA TRP A 223 -4.19 35.81 16.58
C TRP A 223 -3.02 36.73 16.20
N HIS A 224 -2.14 37.02 17.17
CA HIS A 224 -0.73 37.33 16.93
C HIS A 224 -0.09 36.08 16.28
N GLY A 225 0.81 36.10 15.31
CA GLY A 225 1.63 37.12 14.67
C GLY A 225 2.78 36.34 14.01
N GLY A 226 3.17 36.68 12.77
CA GLY A 226 4.33 36.06 12.11
C GLY A 226 4.14 35.82 10.63
N ASP A 227 4.18 36.92 9.87
CA ASP A 227 4.02 37.04 8.43
C ASP A 227 5.09 36.31 7.61
N ASN A 228 4.65 35.67 6.50
CA ASN A 228 5.21 35.89 5.16
C ASN A 228 4.28 35.23 4.13
N PHE A 229 3.25 35.99 3.78
CA PHE A 229 2.48 35.83 2.54
C PHE A 229 3.31 36.39 1.39
N CYS A 230 3.41 35.66 0.27
CA CYS A 230 3.34 36.32 -1.03
C CYS A 230 2.60 35.40 -2.01
N ILE A 231 1.52 35.95 -2.53
CA ILE A 231 0.49 35.33 -3.35
C ILE A 231 0.69 35.78 -4.81
N LEU A 232 0.26 34.91 -5.75
CA LEU A 232 -0.08 35.14 -7.17
C LEU A 232 0.99 35.73 -8.11
N LEU A 233 1.38 34.98 -9.15
CA LEU A 233 0.70 34.93 -10.46
C LEU A 233 0.59 36.31 -11.13
N ALA A 234 1.57 36.59 -11.97
CA ALA A 234 1.39 37.24 -13.27
C ALA A 234 1.61 36.16 -14.36
#